data_AF-A0A3A5THF5-F1
#
_entry.id   AF-A0A3A5THF5-F1
#
_cell.length_a   1.000
_cell.length_b   1.000
_cell.length_c   1.000
_cell.angle_alpha   90.00
_cell.angle_beta   90.00
_cell.angle_gamma   90.00
#
_symmetry.space_group_name_H-M   'P 1'
#
loop_
_entity.id
_entity.type
_entity.pdbx_description
1 polymer ?
#
loop_
_entity_poly.entity_id
_entity_poly.type
_entity_poly.pdbx_seq_one_letter_code
_entity_poly.pdbx_strand_id
1 'polypeptide(L)'
;MKNIAKIGIIFMVALLAACQSEYDVIENGVFLTDAQKSQSKKVTIDDTGAKTVISSRLGTMMTTDVTVEYGTDATALQAYNQKNGTDYQLLPEKFYSFSESTTTIKAGEIGSSPTNLIIKPFDETIDTTKKYAIPVAIVNANGAEKLLSSSSLIVLLDQIIVTTVPYLANGNAISIVPEPMIEGLSSWTLEWNLCMDAFNRNNVTQWTIKGADGKNNIYTRFGDVTCEKNQFQAKIGSGKPQSITRFTANKWYHLALTYDGTNIRFYVDGVLDFTTPHALPGEVFEMKEIGFANSVNTAYTLKGSISELRVWSVARSQAEISNNMYVVSPQTPGLEVYWKCNEGSGTIIKDYSSHQRDGKLVKEATWKTGVRFPDDGE
;
A
#
# COMPACT_ATOMS: atom_id res chain seq x y z
N MET A 1 0.45 -83.96 14.77
CA MET A 1 0.02 -82.92 15.72
C MET A 1 0.72 -81.61 15.37
N LYS A 2 0.03 -80.70 14.67
CA LYS A 2 0.49 -79.31 14.46
C LYS A 2 -0.72 -78.42 14.75
N ASN A 3 -0.66 -77.72 15.88
CA ASN A 3 -1.72 -76.83 16.36
C ASN A 3 -1.59 -75.46 15.70
N ILE A 4 -2.76 -74.96 15.32
CA ILE A 4 -3.07 -73.66 14.75
C ILE A 4 -3.06 -72.61 15.87
N ALA A 5 -2.41 -71.47 15.66
CA ALA A 5 -2.59 -70.28 16.48
C ALA A 5 -2.95 -69.10 15.56
N LYS A 6 -4.21 -68.65 15.69
CA LYS A 6 -4.77 -67.47 15.02
C LYS A 6 -4.35 -66.21 15.79
N ILE A 7 -3.74 -65.24 15.11
CA ILE A 7 -3.54 -63.88 15.64
C ILE A 7 -4.69 -63.03 15.09
N GLY A 8 -5.60 -62.63 15.96
CA GLY A 8 -6.71 -61.73 15.66
C GLY A 8 -6.26 -60.27 15.70
N ILE A 9 -6.58 -59.52 14.65
CA ILE A 9 -6.42 -58.06 14.57
C ILE A 9 -7.69 -57.44 15.19
N ILE A 10 -7.52 -56.67 16.27
CA ILE A 10 -8.58 -55.86 16.87
C ILE A 10 -8.60 -54.51 16.15
N PHE A 11 -9.67 -54.24 15.40
CA PHE A 11 -9.95 -52.92 14.83
C PHE A 11 -10.71 -52.09 15.87
N MET A 12 -10.09 -51.02 16.37
CA MET A 12 -10.70 -50.06 17.28
C MET A 12 -11.45 -49.01 16.44
N VAL A 13 -12.78 -49.08 16.42
CA VAL A 13 -13.64 -48.08 15.79
C VAL A 13 -13.79 -46.89 16.75
N ALA A 14 -13.08 -45.80 16.46
CA ALA A 14 -13.32 -44.52 17.12
C ALA A 14 -14.53 -43.85 16.44
N LEU A 15 -15.67 -43.84 17.14
CA LEU A 15 -16.84 -43.03 16.79
C LEU A 15 -16.50 -41.55 17.00
N LEU A 16 -16.17 -40.85 15.92
CA LEU A 16 -16.21 -39.39 15.90
C LEU A 16 -17.68 -38.98 15.82
N ALA A 17 -18.26 -38.61 16.97
CA ALA A 17 -19.47 -37.80 17.00
C ALA A 17 -19.10 -36.41 16.43
N ALA A 18 -19.24 -36.26 15.11
CA ALA A 18 -19.33 -34.94 14.52
C ALA A 18 -20.66 -34.34 14.99
N CYS A 19 -20.60 -33.32 15.85
CA CYS A 19 -21.70 -32.37 15.97
C CYS A 19 -21.85 -31.71 14.59
N GLN A 20 -22.70 -32.26 13.73
CA GLN A 20 -23.32 -31.50 12.67
C GLN A 20 -24.23 -30.49 13.35
N SER A 21 -23.73 -29.28 13.57
CA SER A 21 -24.62 -28.14 13.65
C SER A 21 -25.26 -28.02 12.26
N GLU A 22 -26.50 -28.48 12.14
CA GLU A 22 -27.38 -28.06 11.06
C GLU A 22 -27.48 -26.53 11.15
N TYR A 23 -26.67 -25.83 10.38
CA TYR A 23 -26.98 -24.45 10.04
C TYR A 23 -28.07 -24.54 9.00
N ASP A 24 -29.31 -24.23 9.39
CA ASP A 24 -30.35 -23.92 8.41
C ASP A 24 -29.76 -22.90 7.44
N VAL A 25 -29.65 -23.26 6.17
CA VAL A 25 -29.25 -22.33 5.14
C VAL A 25 -30.42 -21.37 4.99
N ILE A 26 -30.34 -20.23 5.67
CA ILE A 26 -31.32 -19.16 5.53
C ILE A 26 -31.16 -18.57 4.12
N GLU A 27 -31.81 -19.16 3.13
CA GLU A 27 -31.77 -18.69 1.74
C GLU A 27 -32.52 -17.36 1.57
N ASN A 28 -33.39 -17.00 2.53
CA ASN A 28 -34.34 -15.89 2.46
C ASN A 28 -34.11 -14.76 3.47
N GLY A 29 -32.87 -14.56 3.93
CA GLY A 29 -32.52 -13.48 4.85
C GLY A 29 -32.35 -12.13 4.15
N VAL A 30 -32.39 -11.04 4.92
CA VAL A 30 -31.97 -9.71 4.48
C VAL A 30 -30.45 -9.62 4.43
N PHE A 31 -29.91 -9.00 3.37
CA PHE A 31 -28.48 -8.82 3.16
C PHE A 31 -28.16 -7.44 2.57
N LEU A 32 -26.90 -7.01 2.67
CA LEU A 32 -26.42 -5.79 2.02
C LEU A 32 -26.22 -6.06 0.53
N THR A 33 -26.82 -5.23 -0.33
CA THR A 33 -26.82 -5.43 -1.80
C THR A 33 -25.42 -5.63 -2.37
N ASP A 34 -24.46 -4.81 -1.97
CA ASP A 34 -23.09 -4.87 -2.49
C ASP A 34 -22.30 -6.06 -1.89
N ALA A 35 -22.64 -6.48 -0.65
CA ALA A 35 -21.97 -7.60 0.03
C ALA A 35 -22.20 -8.94 -0.67
N GLN A 36 -23.31 -9.09 -1.40
CA GLN A 36 -23.61 -10.27 -2.19
C GLN A 36 -22.58 -10.49 -3.31
N LYS A 37 -22.03 -9.40 -3.88
CA LYS A 37 -21.04 -9.48 -4.96
C LYS A 37 -19.62 -9.54 -4.43
N SER A 38 -19.33 -8.79 -3.36
CA SER A 38 -18.01 -8.70 -2.76
C SER A 38 -18.13 -8.32 -1.29
N GLN A 39 -17.34 -8.95 -0.42
CA GLN A 39 -17.28 -8.61 1.01
C GLN A 39 -16.69 -7.21 1.28
N SER A 40 -16.14 -6.55 0.25
CA SER A 40 -15.57 -5.21 0.37
C SER A 40 -15.84 -4.33 -0.84
N LYS A 41 -15.82 -3.01 -0.60
CA LYS A 41 -15.96 -1.95 -1.60
C LYS A 41 -14.96 -0.85 -1.30
N LYS A 42 -14.32 -0.31 -2.33
CA LYS A 42 -13.40 0.83 -2.20
C LYS A 42 -14.14 2.14 -2.39
N VAL A 43 -13.79 3.13 -1.58
CA VAL A 43 -14.28 4.51 -1.67
C VAL A 43 -13.07 5.44 -1.58
N THR A 44 -12.86 6.23 -2.62
CA THR A 44 -11.84 7.27 -2.63
C THR A 44 -12.32 8.45 -1.80
N ILE A 45 -11.45 9.00 -0.95
CA ILE A 45 -11.71 10.18 -0.14
C ILE A 45 -10.66 11.26 -0.41
N ASP A 46 -11.12 12.47 -0.70
CA ASP A 46 -10.27 13.66 -0.83
C ASP A 46 -10.58 14.70 0.25
N ASP A 47 -10.14 15.94 0.03
CA ASP A 47 -10.34 17.08 0.91
C ASP A 47 -11.81 17.53 1.03
N THR A 48 -12.71 16.99 0.20
CA THR A 48 -14.16 17.23 0.24
C THR A 48 -14.94 16.09 0.92
N GLY A 49 -14.25 14.99 1.27
CA GLY A 49 -14.87 13.80 1.84
C GLY A 49 -15.32 12.82 0.76
N ALA A 50 -16.30 11.98 1.09
CA ALA A 50 -16.87 11.02 0.13
C ALA A 50 -18.29 10.63 0.52
N LYS A 51 -19.00 10.01 -0.43
CA LYS A 51 -20.29 9.36 -0.16
C LYS A 51 -20.40 8.05 -0.92
N THR A 52 -21.01 7.05 -0.30
CA THR A 52 -21.41 5.81 -0.97
C THR A 52 -22.82 5.42 -0.57
N VAL A 53 -23.57 4.89 -1.52
CA VAL A 53 -24.91 4.33 -1.27
C VAL A 53 -24.77 2.99 -0.54
N ILE A 54 -25.63 2.80 0.45
CA ILE A 54 -25.89 1.56 1.18
C ILE A 54 -27.35 1.19 0.96
N SER A 55 -27.60 -0.08 0.68
CA SER A 55 -28.95 -0.63 0.55
C SER A 55 -28.95 -2.10 0.96
N SER A 56 -30.13 -2.58 1.31
CA SER A 56 -30.37 -3.98 1.64
C SER A 56 -31.42 -4.59 0.74
N ARG A 57 -31.40 -5.92 0.64
CA ARG A 57 -32.35 -6.71 -0.14
C ARG A 57 -32.78 -7.96 0.61
N LEU A 58 -33.97 -8.44 0.28
CA LEU A 58 -34.47 -9.75 0.70
C LEU A 58 -34.16 -10.79 -0.38
N GLY A 59 -33.91 -12.04 0.05
CA GLY A 59 -33.85 -13.19 -0.86
C GLY A 59 -35.19 -13.50 -1.54
N THR A 60 -36.30 -13.24 -0.84
CA THR A 60 -37.67 -13.43 -1.33
C THR A 60 -38.58 -12.28 -0.91
N MET A 61 -39.56 -11.97 -1.75
CA MET A 61 -40.57 -10.93 -1.49
C MET A 61 -41.43 -11.27 -0.27
N MET A 62 -41.75 -10.25 0.54
CA MET A 62 -42.57 -10.37 1.73
C MET A 62 -43.90 -9.60 1.63
N THR A 63 -44.88 -9.99 2.45
CA THR A 63 -46.22 -9.36 2.52
C THR A 63 -46.31 -8.24 3.56
N THR A 64 -45.29 -8.05 4.39
CA THR A 64 -45.19 -6.97 5.39
C THR A 64 -43.90 -6.18 5.19
N ASP A 65 -43.90 -4.93 5.64
CA ASP A 65 -42.70 -4.10 5.65
C ASP A 65 -41.60 -4.74 6.52
N VAL A 66 -40.36 -4.69 6.05
CA VAL A 66 -39.17 -5.07 6.81
C VAL A 66 -38.37 -3.81 7.12
N THR A 67 -38.06 -3.60 8.39
CA THR A 67 -37.25 -2.45 8.83
C THR A 67 -35.81 -2.90 9.05
N VAL A 68 -34.88 -2.27 8.35
CA VAL A 68 -33.45 -2.61 8.36
C VAL A 68 -32.68 -1.48 9.02
N GLU A 69 -31.96 -1.81 10.08
CA GLU A 69 -31.09 -0.89 10.81
C GLU A 69 -29.63 -1.15 10.45
N TYR A 70 -28.91 -0.08 10.11
CA TYR A 70 -27.50 -0.09 9.75
C TYR A 70 -26.64 0.42 10.90
N GLY A 71 -25.48 -0.20 11.05
CA GLY A 71 -24.44 0.21 11.98
C GLY A 71 -23.09 -0.32 11.54
N THR A 72 -22.23 -0.65 12.50
CA THR A 72 -20.89 -1.19 12.22
C THR A 72 -20.63 -2.49 12.96
N ASP A 73 -19.83 -3.37 12.34
CA ASP A 73 -19.36 -4.63 12.93
C ASP A 73 -17.83 -4.70 12.92
N ALA A 74 -17.21 -4.32 14.04
CA ALA A 74 -15.75 -4.37 14.19
C ALA A 74 -15.17 -5.78 14.02
N THR A 75 -15.94 -6.83 14.31
CA THR A 75 -15.50 -8.23 14.18
C THR A 75 -15.38 -8.61 12.71
N ALA A 76 -16.29 -8.11 11.85
CA ALA A 76 -16.20 -8.30 10.41
C ALA A 76 -14.91 -7.70 9.82
N LEU A 77 -14.47 -6.53 10.32
CA LEU A 77 -13.20 -5.93 9.89
C LEU A 77 -12.00 -6.78 10.34
N GLN A 78 -12.01 -7.28 11.57
CA GLN A 78 -10.94 -8.16 12.08
C GLN A 78 -10.81 -9.43 11.23
N ALA A 79 -11.95 -10.07 10.91
CA ALA A 79 -12.00 -11.24 10.03
C ALA A 79 -11.51 -10.92 8.61
N TYR A 80 -11.88 -9.75 8.07
CA TYR A 80 -11.39 -9.28 6.77
C TYR A 80 -9.87 -9.10 6.78
N ASN A 81 -9.33 -8.42 7.80
CA ASN A 81 -7.88 -8.21 7.94
C ASN A 81 -7.12 -9.52 8.03
N GLN A 82 -7.58 -10.45 8.87
CA GLN A 82 -6.96 -11.76 9.01
C GLN A 82 -6.99 -12.56 7.70
N LYS A 83 -8.13 -12.59 7.01
CA LYS A 83 -8.32 -13.33 5.76
C LYS A 83 -7.46 -12.78 4.61
N ASN A 84 -7.27 -11.46 4.55
CA ASN A 84 -6.60 -10.80 3.44
C ASN A 84 -5.15 -10.38 3.74
N GLY A 85 -4.66 -10.61 4.96
CA GLY A 85 -3.32 -10.15 5.37
C GLY A 85 -3.19 -8.62 5.37
N THR A 86 -4.28 -7.92 5.71
CA THR A 86 -4.32 -6.45 5.77
C THR A 86 -4.39 -5.95 7.21
N ASP A 87 -4.16 -4.66 7.42
CA ASP A 87 -4.19 -4.02 8.76
C ASP A 87 -5.01 -2.71 8.73
N TYR A 88 -6.20 -2.75 8.12
CA TYR A 88 -7.11 -1.62 8.12
C TYR A 88 -7.59 -1.33 9.55
N GLN A 89 -7.51 -0.07 9.94
CA GLN A 89 -8.04 0.43 11.20
C GLN A 89 -9.50 0.85 11.04
N LEU A 90 -10.27 0.80 12.11
CA LEU A 90 -11.60 1.40 12.11
C LEU A 90 -11.48 2.91 11.90
N LEU A 91 -12.24 3.46 10.96
CA LEU A 91 -12.37 4.90 10.86
C LEU A 91 -13.03 5.43 12.14
N PRO A 92 -12.51 6.48 12.79
CA PRO A 92 -13.17 7.08 13.95
C PRO A 92 -14.59 7.58 13.62
N GLU A 93 -15.56 7.31 14.50
CA GLU A 93 -16.98 7.59 14.28
C GLU A 93 -17.30 9.04 13.92
N LYS A 94 -16.47 10.00 14.37
CA LYS A 94 -16.67 11.42 14.03
C LYS A 94 -16.60 11.70 12.52
N PHE A 95 -15.90 10.85 11.76
CA PHE A 95 -15.66 11.02 10.32
C PHE A 95 -16.70 10.36 9.43
N TYR A 96 -17.70 9.68 9.96
CA TYR A 96 -18.76 9.13 9.12
C TYR A 96 -20.13 9.17 9.77
N SER A 97 -21.16 9.13 8.94
CA SER A 97 -22.55 9.07 9.37
C SER A 97 -23.40 8.44 8.28
N PHE A 98 -24.46 7.75 8.67
CA PHE A 98 -25.53 7.40 7.74
C PHE A 98 -26.47 8.59 7.59
N SER A 99 -26.92 8.90 6.36
CA SER A 99 -27.99 9.90 6.17
C SER A 99 -29.27 9.47 6.88
N GLU A 100 -29.55 8.17 6.85
CA GLU A 100 -30.59 7.49 7.62
C GLU A 100 -30.00 6.17 8.12
N SER A 101 -30.00 5.92 9.43
CA SER A 101 -29.53 4.66 10.02
C SER A 101 -30.55 3.53 9.88
N THR A 102 -31.78 3.84 9.49
CA THR A 102 -32.86 2.87 9.34
C THR A 102 -33.55 3.06 7.99
N THR A 103 -33.80 1.97 7.29
CA THR A 103 -34.55 1.97 6.02
C THR A 103 -35.64 0.91 6.04
N THR A 104 -36.57 0.99 5.10
CA THR A 104 -37.66 0.03 4.97
C THR A 104 -37.59 -0.63 3.60
N ILE A 105 -37.77 -1.95 3.59
CA ILE A 105 -38.16 -2.72 2.41
C ILE A 105 -39.68 -2.84 2.48
N LYS A 106 -40.39 -2.23 1.52
CA LYS A 106 -41.85 -2.20 1.55
C LYS A 106 -42.44 -3.57 1.25
N ALA A 107 -43.60 -3.87 1.80
CA ALA A 107 -44.38 -5.04 1.43
C ALA A 107 -44.54 -5.11 -0.11
N GLY A 108 -44.26 -6.27 -0.70
CA GLY A 108 -44.26 -6.44 -2.16
C GLY A 108 -42.98 -6.03 -2.88
N GLU A 109 -41.96 -5.52 -2.16
CA GLU A 109 -40.65 -5.19 -2.72
C GLU A 109 -39.55 -6.12 -2.16
N ILE A 110 -38.39 -6.12 -2.82
CA ILE A 110 -37.22 -6.92 -2.41
C ILE A 110 -35.99 -6.06 -2.12
N GLY A 111 -36.09 -4.73 -2.25
CA GLY A 111 -34.99 -3.80 -2.00
C GLY A 111 -35.43 -2.66 -1.10
N SER A 112 -34.51 -2.17 -0.28
CA SER A 112 -34.78 -1.03 0.59
C SER A 112 -34.71 0.28 -0.19
N SER A 113 -35.33 1.33 0.35
CA SER A 113 -34.88 2.69 0.03
C SER A 113 -33.38 2.80 0.28
N PRO A 114 -32.61 3.48 -0.59
CA PRO A 114 -31.18 3.68 -0.37
C PRO A 114 -30.92 4.68 0.75
N THR A 115 -29.84 4.48 1.50
CA THR A 115 -29.26 5.47 2.42
C THR A 115 -27.82 5.76 2.01
N ASN A 116 -27.29 6.93 2.36
CA ASN A 116 -25.89 7.27 2.10
C ASN A 116 -25.06 7.04 3.36
N LEU A 117 -23.94 6.33 3.21
CA LEU A 117 -22.81 6.48 4.12
C LEU A 117 -22.02 7.71 3.66
N ILE A 118 -22.04 8.75 4.49
CA ILE A 118 -21.31 10.00 4.29
C ILE A 118 -19.99 9.87 5.06
N ILE A 119 -18.87 10.05 4.36
CA ILE A 119 -17.54 10.13 4.95
C ILE A 119 -17.11 11.60 4.88
N LYS A 120 -16.84 12.21 6.02
CA LYS A 120 -16.42 13.60 6.13
C LYS A 120 -14.94 13.72 5.75
N PRO A 121 -14.49 14.90 5.28
CA PRO A 121 -13.06 15.19 5.14
C PRO A 121 -12.30 14.87 6.43
N PHE A 122 -11.07 14.38 6.29
CA PHE A 122 -10.22 14.14 7.44
C PHE A 122 -9.59 15.44 7.95
N ASP A 123 -9.55 15.59 9.27
CA ASP A 123 -8.87 16.69 9.95
C ASP A 123 -7.46 16.26 10.40
N GLU A 124 -6.68 17.18 10.99
CA GLU A 124 -5.31 16.90 11.43
C GLU A 124 -5.17 15.80 12.50
N THR A 125 -6.27 15.31 13.09
CA THR A 125 -6.23 14.28 14.12
C THR A 125 -6.17 12.85 13.54
N ILE A 126 -6.42 12.68 12.23
CA ILE A 126 -6.31 11.38 11.60
C ILE A 126 -4.84 10.93 11.54
N ASP A 127 -4.56 9.67 11.83
CA ASP A 127 -3.24 9.10 11.58
C ASP A 127 -3.13 8.77 10.09
N THR A 128 -2.58 9.73 9.32
CA THR A 128 -2.35 9.59 7.88
C THR A 128 -1.44 8.42 7.49
N THR A 129 -0.79 7.76 8.44
CA THR A 129 0.05 6.57 8.20
C THR A 129 -0.75 5.26 8.25
N LYS A 130 -2.04 5.33 8.60
CA LYS A 130 -2.94 4.18 8.69
C LYS A 130 -3.91 4.16 7.52
N LYS A 131 -4.29 2.94 7.13
CA LYS A 131 -5.43 2.73 6.24
C LYS A 131 -6.68 2.54 7.08
N TYR A 132 -7.79 3.12 6.63
CA TYR A 132 -9.04 3.08 7.36
C TYR A 132 -10.13 2.35 6.59
N ALA A 133 -11.04 1.74 7.34
CA ALA A 133 -12.23 1.10 6.80
C ALA A 133 -13.45 1.33 7.70
N ILE A 134 -14.64 1.24 7.11
CA ILE A 134 -15.92 1.28 7.80
C ILE A 134 -16.61 -0.08 7.55
N PRO A 135 -16.73 -0.96 8.56
CA PRO A 135 -17.40 -2.25 8.40
C PRO A 135 -18.90 -2.09 8.56
N VAL A 136 -19.58 -1.61 7.52
CA VAL A 136 -21.04 -1.42 7.51
C VAL A 136 -21.74 -2.76 7.74
N ALA A 137 -22.71 -2.78 8.64
CA ALA A 137 -23.44 -4.00 8.98
C ALA A 137 -24.94 -3.75 9.10
N ILE A 138 -25.74 -4.78 8.82
CA ILE A 138 -27.13 -4.87 9.27
C ILE A 138 -27.09 -5.28 10.75
N VAL A 139 -27.39 -4.34 11.64
CA VAL A 139 -27.40 -4.58 13.09
C VAL A 139 -28.73 -5.17 13.54
N ASN A 140 -29.82 -4.79 12.89
CA ASN A 140 -31.15 -5.32 13.14
C ASN A 140 -31.99 -5.39 11.85
N ALA A 141 -32.89 -6.36 11.80
CA ALA A 141 -33.80 -6.60 10.69
C ALA A 141 -35.18 -7.00 11.23
N ASN A 142 -36.01 -6.01 11.56
CA ASN A 142 -37.33 -6.32 12.09
C ASN A 142 -38.26 -6.78 10.97
N GLY A 143 -38.79 -7.99 11.10
CA GLY A 143 -39.67 -8.63 10.11
C GLY A 143 -38.98 -9.67 9.24
N ALA A 144 -37.65 -9.81 9.25
CA ALA A 144 -36.95 -10.82 8.47
C ALA A 144 -35.69 -11.32 9.19
N GLU A 145 -35.26 -12.55 8.90
CA GLU A 145 -33.96 -13.03 9.38
C GLU A 145 -32.81 -12.35 8.64
N LYS A 146 -31.65 -12.26 9.28
CA LYS A 146 -30.44 -11.68 8.71
C LYS A 146 -29.59 -12.76 8.05
N LEU A 147 -29.23 -12.58 6.78
CA LEU A 147 -28.29 -13.47 6.10
C LEU A 147 -26.85 -13.14 6.52
N LEU A 148 -26.30 -13.92 7.46
CA LEU A 148 -25.00 -13.65 8.07
C LEU A 148 -23.82 -13.56 7.08
N SER A 149 -23.86 -14.34 5.99
CA SER A 149 -22.79 -14.37 4.99
C SER A 149 -22.63 -13.06 4.21
N SER A 150 -23.67 -12.23 4.18
CA SER A 150 -23.74 -10.96 3.43
C SER A 150 -24.35 -9.82 4.26
N SER A 151 -24.34 -9.94 5.59
CA SER A 151 -24.88 -8.91 6.48
C SER A 151 -23.90 -7.77 6.77
N SER A 152 -22.65 -7.92 6.33
CA SER A 152 -21.58 -6.93 6.55
C SER A 152 -20.84 -6.65 5.23
N LEU A 153 -20.45 -5.40 5.03
CA LEU A 153 -19.69 -4.90 3.89
C LEU A 153 -18.53 -4.04 4.41
N ILE A 154 -17.30 -4.38 4.03
CA ILE A 154 -16.12 -3.60 4.40
C ILE A 154 -15.92 -2.47 3.38
N VAL A 155 -16.24 -1.23 3.78
CA VAL A 155 -15.94 -0.04 2.98
C VAL A 155 -14.49 0.36 3.26
N LEU A 156 -13.59 0.07 2.31
CA LEU A 156 -12.17 0.39 2.35
C LEU A 156 -11.96 1.82 1.84
N LEU A 157 -11.20 2.64 2.57
CA LEU A 157 -10.96 4.02 2.20
C LEU A 157 -9.61 4.15 1.50
N ASP A 158 -9.65 4.63 0.27
CA ASP A 158 -8.47 5.00 -0.51
C ASP A 158 -8.30 6.53 -0.41
N GLN A 159 -7.46 6.99 0.53
CA GLN A 159 -7.26 8.41 0.77
C GLN A 159 -6.38 9.05 -0.30
N ILE A 160 -6.85 10.16 -0.87
CA ILE A 160 -6.05 11.06 -1.70
C ILE A 160 -5.20 11.93 -0.77
N ILE A 161 -3.89 11.86 -0.95
CA ILE A 161 -2.92 12.74 -0.30
C ILE A 161 -2.65 13.90 -1.25
N VAL A 162 -3.02 15.11 -0.82
CA VAL A 162 -2.66 16.35 -1.51
C VAL A 162 -1.44 16.94 -0.82
N THR A 163 -0.33 17.08 -1.54
CA THR A 163 0.93 17.54 -0.97
C THR A 163 1.67 18.50 -1.89
N THR A 164 2.73 19.09 -1.35
CA THR A 164 3.71 19.86 -2.11
C THR A 164 4.92 18.96 -2.39
N VAL A 165 5.53 19.08 -3.57
CA VAL A 165 6.71 18.29 -3.96
C VAL A 165 7.77 19.16 -4.61
N PRO A 166 9.08 18.85 -4.46
CA PRO A 166 10.11 19.55 -5.18
C PRO A 166 10.15 19.09 -6.64
N TYR A 167 10.41 20.04 -7.52
CA TYR A 167 10.82 19.81 -8.90
C TYR A 167 12.33 20.03 -8.98
N LEU A 168 13.06 18.96 -9.26
CA LEU A 168 14.50 19.00 -9.42
C LEU A 168 14.83 19.22 -10.90
N ALA A 169 15.60 20.27 -11.17
CA ALA A 169 16.13 20.57 -12.49
C ALA A 169 17.50 21.24 -12.39
N ASN A 170 18.17 21.38 -13.54
CA ASN A 170 19.45 22.09 -13.66
C ASN A 170 20.51 21.56 -12.68
N GLY A 171 20.57 20.24 -12.47
CA GLY A 171 21.53 19.60 -11.57
C GLY A 171 21.32 19.91 -10.09
N ASN A 172 20.06 19.97 -9.65
CA ASN A 172 19.75 19.88 -8.23
C ASN A 172 19.72 18.41 -7.80
N ALA A 173 20.20 18.13 -6.60
CA ALA A 173 20.29 16.80 -6.01
C ALA A 173 20.13 16.89 -4.50
N ILE A 174 19.71 15.81 -3.86
CA ILE A 174 19.60 15.67 -2.41
C ILE A 174 20.72 14.73 -1.96
N SER A 175 21.44 15.07 -0.90
CA SER A 175 22.47 14.18 -0.35
C SER A 175 22.60 14.27 1.16
N ILE A 176 23.04 13.19 1.79
CA ILE A 176 23.49 13.13 3.18
C ILE A 176 24.71 12.21 3.31
N VAL A 177 25.57 12.52 4.28
CA VAL A 177 26.61 11.62 4.80
C VAL A 177 26.15 11.23 6.20
N PRO A 178 25.52 10.04 6.39
CA PRO A 178 25.06 9.62 7.70
C PRO A 178 26.22 9.50 8.70
N GLU A 179 26.00 9.94 9.93
CA GLU A 179 26.97 9.85 11.03
C GLU A 179 26.29 9.20 12.26
N PRO A 180 26.61 7.94 12.61
CA PRO A 180 27.51 7.04 11.89
C PRO A 180 26.92 6.60 10.54
N MET A 181 27.79 6.08 9.66
CA MET A 181 27.36 5.45 8.41
C MET A 181 26.42 4.28 8.68
N ILE A 182 25.56 3.96 7.72
CA ILE A 182 24.69 2.78 7.83
C ILE A 182 25.51 1.56 7.41
N GLU A 183 25.62 0.55 8.26
CA GLU A 183 26.45 -0.63 8.03
C GLU A 183 25.70 -1.93 8.34
N GLY A 184 26.29 -3.06 7.99
CA GLY A 184 25.70 -4.37 8.31
C GLY A 184 24.45 -4.72 7.48
N LEU A 185 24.24 -4.08 6.33
CA LEU A 185 23.06 -4.26 5.51
C LEU A 185 23.11 -5.56 4.70
N SER A 186 22.71 -6.67 5.32
CA SER A 186 22.52 -7.96 4.66
C SER A 186 21.28 -8.00 3.75
N SER A 187 20.36 -7.04 3.94
CA SER A 187 19.23 -6.76 3.07
C SER A 187 18.91 -5.26 3.10
N TRP A 188 18.26 -4.73 2.07
CA TRP A 188 17.90 -3.31 2.02
C TRP A 188 16.81 -3.03 0.98
N THR A 189 16.19 -1.85 1.07
CA THR A 189 15.27 -1.33 0.05
C THR A 189 15.52 0.16 -0.21
N LEU A 190 15.54 0.55 -1.49
CA LEU A 190 15.45 1.94 -1.93
C LEU A 190 14.08 2.17 -2.55
N GLU A 191 13.34 3.18 -2.12
CA GLU A 191 11.95 3.41 -2.53
C GLU A 191 11.70 4.90 -2.76
N TRP A 192 10.96 5.25 -3.82
CA TRP A 192 10.65 6.64 -4.16
C TRP A 192 9.49 6.77 -5.15
N ASN A 193 8.83 7.91 -5.12
CA ASN A 193 7.89 8.33 -6.16
C ASN A 193 8.57 9.31 -7.13
N LEU A 194 8.27 9.16 -8.41
CA LEU A 194 8.93 9.90 -9.48
C LEU A 194 7.98 10.28 -10.61
N CYS A 195 8.04 11.53 -11.04
CA CYS A 195 7.43 12.02 -12.27
C CYS A 195 8.48 12.79 -13.09
N MET A 196 9.02 12.16 -14.14
CA MET A 196 10.02 12.77 -15.01
C MET A 196 9.39 13.44 -16.23
N ASP A 197 9.92 14.61 -16.62
CA ASP A 197 9.42 15.36 -17.78
C ASP A 197 9.65 14.65 -19.11
N ALA A 198 10.70 13.81 -19.18
CA ALA A 198 11.07 13.06 -20.38
C ALA A 198 12.05 11.92 -20.08
N PHE A 199 11.92 10.84 -20.84
CA PHE A 199 12.86 9.71 -20.87
C PHE A 199 13.66 9.69 -22.18
N ASN A 200 14.40 10.76 -22.47
CA ASN A 200 15.08 10.98 -23.76
C ASN A 200 16.62 11.08 -23.66
N ARG A 201 17.18 10.89 -22.47
CA ARG A 201 18.62 10.91 -22.17
C ARG A 201 19.04 9.60 -21.51
N ASN A 202 20.28 9.19 -21.73
CA ASN A 202 20.90 8.11 -20.98
C ASN A 202 21.47 8.62 -19.66
N ASN A 203 21.62 7.71 -18.71
CA ASN A 203 22.29 7.92 -17.43
C ASN A 203 21.62 8.98 -16.56
N VAL A 204 20.29 9.11 -16.63
CA VAL A 204 19.59 10.03 -15.72
C VAL A 204 19.55 9.40 -14.32
N THR A 205 20.48 9.82 -13.47
CA THR A 205 20.70 9.27 -12.13
C THR A 205 19.48 9.45 -11.23
N GLN A 206 19.12 8.38 -10.52
CA GLN A 206 18.20 8.43 -9.38
C GLN A 206 19.03 8.30 -8.09
N TRP A 207 19.28 7.08 -7.61
CA TRP A 207 20.06 6.86 -6.40
C TRP A 207 21.55 6.74 -6.68
N THR A 208 22.38 7.30 -5.80
CA THR A 208 23.82 7.05 -5.73
C THR A 208 24.18 6.78 -4.27
N ILE A 209 24.61 5.57 -3.99
CA ILE A 209 25.04 5.14 -2.65
C ILE A 209 26.54 4.85 -2.72
N LYS A 210 27.30 5.41 -1.77
CA LYS A 210 28.73 5.11 -1.63
C LYS A 210 28.99 4.28 -0.39
N GLY A 211 29.85 3.27 -0.54
CA GLY A 211 30.35 2.47 0.59
C GLY A 211 31.45 3.19 1.37
N ALA A 212 32.00 2.53 2.40
CA ALA A 212 33.07 3.09 3.22
C ALA A 212 34.31 3.49 2.41
N ASP A 213 34.59 2.78 1.31
CA ASP A 213 35.69 3.03 0.38
C ASP A 213 35.50 4.28 -0.51
N GLY A 214 34.36 4.96 -0.39
CA GLY A 214 34.01 6.17 -1.13
C GLY A 214 33.61 5.93 -2.58
N LYS A 215 33.48 4.67 -3.03
CA LYS A 215 33.02 4.33 -4.37
C LYS A 215 31.52 4.06 -4.37
N ASN A 216 30.90 4.26 -5.52
CA ASN A 216 29.50 3.90 -5.72
C ASN A 216 29.35 2.37 -5.65
N ASN A 217 28.65 1.85 -4.64
CA ASN A 217 28.31 0.43 -4.53
C ASN A 217 26.92 0.12 -5.08
N ILE A 218 25.99 1.08 -4.97
CA ILE A 218 24.67 1.06 -5.60
C ILE A 218 24.47 2.37 -6.37
N TYR A 219 24.12 2.26 -7.65
CA TYR A 219 23.78 3.41 -8.48
C TYR A 219 22.62 3.07 -9.42
N THR A 220 21.61 3.92 -9.52
CA THR A 220 20.44 3.67 -10.36
C THR A 220 20.19 4.80 -11.35
N ARG A 221 19.62 4.48 -12.51
CA ARG A 221 19.44 5.43 -13.61
C ARG A 221 18.30 5.05 -14.56
N PHE A 222 17.84 6.02 -15.34
CA PHE A 222 17.12 5.77 -16.59
C PHE A 222 18.03 5.88 -17.80
N GLY A 223 17.96 4.90 -18.69
CA GLY A 223 18.73 4.83 -19.93
C GLY A 223 20.21 4.50 -19.74
N ASP A 224 20.77 3.75 -20.67
CA ASP A 224 22.20 3.44 -20.76
C ASP A 224 22.54 3.07 -22.22
N VAL A 225 23.80 2.85 -22.56
CA VAL A 225 24.12 2.23 -23.86
C VAL A 225 23.62 0.78 -23.97
N THR A 226 23.25 0.14 -22.86
CA THR A 226 22.76 -1.25 -22.82
C THR A 226 21.26 -1.38 -22.55
N CYS A 227 20.51 -0.28 -22.40
CA CYS A 227 19.03 -0.29 -22.32
C CYS A 227 18.44 0.98 -22.93
N GLU A 228 17.16 0.95 -23.24
CA GLU A 228 16.49 2.14 -23.78
C GLU A 228 16.38 3.26 -22.75
N LYS A 229 16.30 4.51 -23.23
CA LYS A 229 16.25 5.72 -22.40
C LYS A 229 15.10 5.76 -21.39
N ASN A 230 14.02 5.04 -21.68
CA ASN A 230 12.85 4.90 -20.82
C ASN A 230 12.80 3.58 -20.06
N GLN A 231 13.92 2.90 -19.90
CA GLN A 231 14.07 1.77 -18.98
C GLN A 231 14.89 2.20 -17.76
N PHE A 232 14.47 1.72 -16.61
CA PHE A 232 15.24 1.81 -15.37
C PHE A 232 16.37 0.77 -15.41
N GLN A 233 17.52 1.10 -14.80
CA GLN A 233 18.63 0.18 -14.59
C GLN A 233 19.23 0.42 -13.20
N ALA A 234 19.50 -0.67 -12.48
CA ALA A 234 20.25 -0.64 -11.22
C ALA A 234 21.64 -1.25 -11.42
N LYS A 235 22.69 -0.50 -11.08
CA LYS A 235 24.08 -0.95 -11.05
C LYS A 235 24.45 -1.30 -9.61
N ILE A 236 24.66 -2.59 -9.35
CA ILE A 236 24.98 -3.12 -8.02
C ILE A 236 26.13 -4.12 -8.21
N GLY A 237 27.32 -3.77 -7.72
CA GLY A 237 28.55 -4.52 -8.04
C GLY A 237 28.75 -4.67 -9.55
N SER A 238 28.97 -5.89 -10.04
CA SER A 238 29.05 -6.18 -11.48
C SER A 238 27.69 -6.24 -12.18
N GLY A 239 26.60 -6.46 -11.43
CA GLY A 239 25.23 -6.57 -11.92
C GLY A 239 24.68 -5.26 -12.48
N LYS A 240 23.84 -5.37 -13.53
CA LYS A 240 23.15 -4.24 -14.17
C LYS A 240 21.72 -4.59 -14.61
N PRO A 241 20.86 -5.17 -13.75
CA PRO A 241 19.49 -5.49 -14.13
C PRO A 241 18.72 -4.26 -14.60
N GLN A 242 17.78 -4.50 -15.50
CA GLN A 242 17.01 -3.48 -16.22
C GLN A 242 15.53 -3.78 -16.07
N SER A 243 14.71 -2.74 -16.00
CA SER A 243 13.26 -2.91 -15.94
C SER A 243 12.69 -3.51 -17.21
N ILE A 244 11.65 -4.31 -17.05
CA ILE A 244 10.76 -4.72 -18.13
C ILE A 244 9.89 -3.53 -18.52
N THR A 245 9.34 -2.82 -17.53
CA THR A 245 8.50 -1.63 -17.73
C THR A 245 9.22 -0.55 -18.52
N ARG A 246 8.47 0.04 -19.46
CA ARG A 246 8.87 1.20 -20.26
C ARG A 246 8.10 2.42 -19.75
N PHE A 247 8.83 3.41 -19.29
CA PHE A 247 8.27 4.55 -18.60
C PHE A 247 7.81 5.64 -19.57
N THR A 248 6.72 6.31 -19.21
CA THR A 248 6.15 7.42 -19.98
C THR A 248 6.35 8.72 -19.22
N ALA A 249 6.70 9.78 -19.95
CA ALA A 249 6.93 11.10 -19.39
C ALA A 249 5.66 11.68 -18.73
N ASN A 250 5.85 12.57 -17.75
CA ASN A 250 4.78 13.29 -17.06
C ASN A 250 3.73 12.40 -16.40
N LYS A 251 4.13 11.20 -15.96
CA LYS A 251 3.32 10.29 -15.17
C LYS A 251 4.04 10.00 -13.86
N TRP A 252 3.31 10.01 -12.75
CA TRP A 252 3.82 9.51 -11.48
C TRP A 252 3.95 7.99 -11.49
N TYR A 253 5.09 7.51 -10.98
CA TYR A 253 5.33 6.11 -10.69
C TYR A 253 5.85 5.97 -9.27
N HIS A 254 5.38 4.94 -8.59
CA HIS A 254 6.05 4.43 -7.40
C HIS A 254 7.09 3.40 -7.81
N LEU A 255 8.30 3.52 -7.27
CA LEU A 255 9.43 2.64 -7.57
C LEU A 255 10.06 2.10 -6.29
N ALA A 256 10.35 0.80 -6.26
CA ALA A 256 11.13 0.19 -5.18
C ALA A 256 12.15 -0.82 -5.71
N LEU A 257 13.37 -0.77 -5.17
CA LEU A 257 14.46 -1.71 -5.46
C LEU A 257 14.88 -2.38 -4.15
N THR A 258 14.73 -3.70 -4.08
CA THR A 258 15.03 -4.49 -2.87
C THR A 258 16.19 -5.43 -3.11
N TYR A 259 16.99 -5.67 -2.07
CA TYR A 259 17.95 -6.77 -1.99
C TYR A 259 17.67 -7.60 -0.74
N ASP A 260 17.42 -8.91 -0.89
CA ASP A 260 17.08 -9.81 0.23
C ASP A 260 18.26 -10.65 0.76
N GLY A 261 19.49 -10.28 0.41
CA GLY A 261 20.67 -11.10 0.67
C GLY A 261 21.02 -12.04 -0.48
N THR A 262 20.10 -12.30 -1.42
CA THR A 262 20.34 -13.23 -2.55
C THR A 262 19.86 -12.70 -3.89
N ASN A 263 18.74 -11.98 -3.90
CA ASN A 263 18.07 -11.51 -5.11
C ASN A 263 17.88 -10.00 -5.04
N ILE A 264 17.99 -9.38 -6.21
CA ILE A 264 17.56 -8.01 -6.47
C ILE A 264 16.18 -8.07 -7.11
N ARG A 265 15.23 -7.31 -6.56
CA ARG A 265 13.90 -7.15 -7.15
C ARG A 265 13.57 -5.68 -7.35
N PHE A 266 12.85 -5.40 -8.43
CA PHE A 266 12.36 -4.07 -8.72
C PHE A 266 10.84 -4.12 -8.86
N TYR A 267 10.18 -3.10 -8.31
CA TYR A 267 8.74 -2.97 -8.30
C TYR A 267 8.35 -1.64 -8.93
N VAL A 268 7.29 -1.64 -9.73
CA VAL A 268 6.67 -0.45 -10.31
C VAL A 268 5.20 -0.45 -9.89
N ASP A 269 4.74 0.65 -9.29
CA ASP A 269 3.38 0.82 -8.79
C ASP A 269 2.95 -0.35 -7.88
N GLY A 270 3.86 -0.81 -7.03
CA GLY A 270 3.64 -1.93 -6.09
C GLY A 270 3.64 -3.33 -6.71
N VAL A 271 3.87 -3.46 -8.02
CA VAL A 271 3.90 -4.74 -8.75
C VAL A 271 5.34 -5.13 -9.08
N LEU A 272 5.69 -6.41 -8.88
CA LEU A 272 7.01 -6.93 -9.23
C LEU A 272 7.26 -6.79 -10.74
N ASP A 273 8.30 -6.07 -11.12
CA ASP A 273 8.73 -5.86 -12.50
C ASP A 273 9.81 -6.87 -12.89
N PHE A 274 10.86 -7.03 -12.07
CA PHE A 274 11.85 -8.08 -12.27
C PHE A 274 12.39 -8.65 -10.97
N THR A 275 12.95 -9.85 -11.07
CA THR A 275 13.83 -10.46 -10.07
C THR A 275 15.08 -11.00 -10.77
N THR A 276 16.25 -10.76 -10.19
CA THR A 276 17.51 -11.34 -10.64
C THR A 276 18.33 -11.81 -9.44
N PRO A 277 19.06 -12.94 -9.54
CA PRO A 277 20.09 -13.26 -8.58
C PRO A 277 21.13 -12.14 -8.50
N HIS A 278 21.56 -11.81 -7.29
CA HIS A 278 22.70 -10.93 -7.09
C HIS A 278 23.99 -11.66 -7.45
N ALA A 279 24.98 -10.94 -7.97
CA ALA A 279 26.24 -11.54 -8.43
C ALA A 279 27.07 -12.11 -7.27
N LEU A 280 26.91 -11.57 -6.07
CA LEU A 280 27.58 -12.00 -4.84
C LEU A 280 26.53 -12.27 -3.74
N PRO A 281 25.82 -13.40 -3.77
CA PRO A 281 24.85 -13.74 -2.72
C PRO A 281 25.48 -13.69 -1.33
N GLY A 282 24.81 -13.03 -0.39
CA GLY A 282 25.27 -12.81 0.97
C GLY A 282 26.15 -11.57 1.15
N GLU A 283 26.38 -10.77 0.10
CA GLU A 283 27.07 -9.48 0.23
C GLU A 283 26.36 -8.59 1.26
N VAL A 284 27.14 -7.99 2.15
CA VAL A 284 26.70 -7.05 3.17
C VAL A 284 27.10 -5.66 2.74
N PHE A 285 26.15 -4.74 2.70
CA PHE A 285 26.34 -3.37 2.21
C PHE A 285 26.54 -2.36 3.35
N GLU A 286 27.10 -1.22 2.97
CA GLU A 286 27.30 -0.05 3.80
C GLU A 286 26.89 1.19 2.99
N MET A 287 26.38 2.22 3.67
CA MET A 287 25.97 3.49 3.08
C MET A 287 26.60 4.65 3.85
N LYS A 288 27.76 5.10 3.36
CA LYS A 288 28.50 6.26 3.86
C LYS A 288 27.98 7.57 3.27
N GLU A 289 27.51 7.54 2.03
CA GLU A 289 26.87 8.70 1.40
C GLU A 289 25.63 8.20 0.65
N ILE A 290 24.53 8.91 0.84
CA ILE A 290 23.24 8.65 0.20
C ILE A 290 22.90 9.88 -0.62
N GLY A 291 22.79 9.70 -1.93
CA GLY A 291 22.43 10.75 -2.88
C GLY A 291 21.22 10.37 -3.73
N PHE A 292 20.40 11.37 -4.03
CA PHE A 292 19.31 11.30 -5.00
C PHE A 292 19.45 12.40 -6.06
N ALA A 293 19.29 12.03 -7.33
CA ALA A 293 19.64 12.80 -8.52
C ALA A 293 21.15 13.14 -8.59
N ASN A 294 21.54 13.94 -9.58
CA ASN A 294 22.94 14.32 -9.81
C ASN A 294 23.09 15.84 -9.89
N SER A 295 24.25 16.34 -9.45
CA SER A 295 24.51 17.78 -9.38
C SER A 295 25.02 18.37 -10.70
N VAL A 296 25.12 19.70 -10.73
CA VAL A 296 25.37 20.60 -11.89
C VAL A 296 26.56 20.23 -12.79
N ASN A 297 27.51 19.45 -12.29
CA ASN A 297 28.76 19.13 -13.01
C ASN A 297 28.65 17.89 -13.91
N THR A 298 27.43 17.41 -14.20
CA THR A 298 27.22 16.19 -15.00
C THR A 298 26.10 16.35 -16.02
N ALA A 299 26.16 15.60 -17.13
CA ALA A 299 25.06 15.50 -18.11
C ALA A 299 23.89 14.61 -17.62
N TYR A 300 24.03 14.03 -16.44
CA TYR A 300 23.24 12.92 -15.88
C TYR A 300 22.14 13.37 -14.92
N THR A 301 21.74 14.63 -15.04
CA THR A 301 20.84 15.33 -14.12
C THR A 301 19.38 14.96 -14.35
N LEU A 302 18.63 14.83 -13.25
CA LEU A 302 17.18 14.64 -13.28
C LEU A 302 16.46 15.95 -13.64
N LYS A 303 15.34 15.80 -14.36
CA LYS A 303 14.34 16.83 -14.61
C LYS A 303 12.97 16.23 -14.33
N GLY A 304 12.39 16.58 -13.20
CA GLY A 304 11.17 15.95 -12.72
C GLY A 304 10.84 16.25 -11.27
N SER A 305 9.68 15.81 -10.85
CA SER A 305 9.18 15.89 -9.48
C SER A 305 9.38 14.56 -8.77
N ILE A 306 9.59 14.62 -7.45
CA ILE A 306 9.80 13.45 -6.59
C ILE A 306 9.02 13.58 -5.29
N SER A 307 8.69 12.46 -4.67
CA SER A 307 8.19 12.41 -3.29
C SER A 307 8.59 11.11 -2.62
N GLU A 308 8.45 11.06 -1.29
CA GLU A 308 8.55 9.81 -0.52
C GLU A 308 9.86 9.03 -0.75
N LEU A 309 11.01 9.71 -0.73
CA LEU A 309 12.30 9.02 -0.83
C LEU A 309 12.59 8.28 0.47
N ARG A 310 12.84 6.97 0.39
CA ARG A 310 13.06 6.12 1.55
C ARG A 310 14.23 5.16 1.35
N VAL A 311 14.97 4.95 2.42
CA VAL A 311 16.01 3.92 2.53
C VAL A 311 15.65 3.01 3.69
N TRP A 312 15.69 1.71 3.44
CA TRP A 312 15.39 0.67 4.43
C TRP A 312 16.58 -0.26 4.63
N SER A 313 16.85 -0.67 5.88
CA SER A 313 17.81 -1.72 6.26
C SER A 313 17.22 -3.14 6.22
N VAL A 314 16.04 -3.28 5.59
CA VAL A 314 15.35 -4.55 5.36
C VAL A 314 14.88 -4.64 3.89
N ALA A 315 14.77 -5.85 3.37
CA ALA A 315 14.04 -6.11 2.13
C ALA A 315 12.53 -6.03 2.40
N ARG A 316 11.87 -4.98 1.90
CA ARG A 316 10.42 -4.83 2.01
C ARG A 316 9.73 -5.85 1.11
N SER A 317 8.68 -6.50 1.62
CA SER A 317 7.85 -7.41 0.82
C SER A 317 6.98 -6.63 -0.18
N GLN A 318 6.51 -7.30 -1.23
CA GLN A 318 5.62 -6.66 -2.21
C GLN A 318 4.33 -6.13 -1.56
N ALA A 319 3.76 -6.86 -0.60
CA ALA A 319 2.57 -6.43 0.12
C ALA A 319 2.86 -5.16 0.93
N GLU A 320 4.01 -5.08 1.58
CA GLU A 320 4.44 -3.87 2.30
C GLU A 320 4.66 -2.68 1.37
N ILE A 321 5.27 -2.90 0.21
CA ILE A 321 5.54 -1.87 -0.79
C ILE A 321 4.21 -1.34 -1.36
N SER A 322 3.38 -2.22 -1.92
CA SER A 322 2.08 -1.85 -2.51
C SER A 322 1.15 -1.17 -1.51
N ASN A 323 1.25 -1.51 -0.22
CA ASN A 323 0.42 -0.90 0.80
C ASN A 323 0.87 0.49 1.23
N ASN A 324 2.13 0.88 1.04
CA ASN A 324 2.70 2.09 1.65
C ASN A 324 3.32 3.06 0.63
N MET A 325 2.92 2.99 -0.65
CA MET A 325 3.58 3.75 -1.74
C MET A 325 3.65 5.26 -1.52
N TYR A 326 2.65 5.85 -0.86
CA TYR A 326 2.53 7.32 -0.73
C TYR A 326 2.70 7.82 0.70
N VAL A 327 2.70 6.91 1.68
CA VAL A 327 2.90 7.23 3.08
C VAL A 327 3.29 5.96 3.83
N VAL A 328 4.18 6.11 4.82
CA VAL A 328 4.50 5.07 5.78
C VAL A 328 4.63 5.66 7.19
N SER A 329 4.41 4.83 8.20
CA SER A 329 4.69 5.22 9.59
C SER A 329 6.19 5.44 9.77
N PRO A 330 6.62 6.60 10.31
CA PRO A 330 8.05 6.85 10.51
C PRO A 330 8.71 5.95 11.58
N GLN A 331 7.91 5.22 12.35
CA GLN A 331 8.36 4.24 13.35
C GLN A 331 8.46 2.82 12.78
N THR A 332 8.25 2.63 11.48
CA THR A 332 8.33 1.31 10.86
C THR A 332 9.75 0.75 11.03
N PRO A 333 9.93 -0.47 11.59
CA PRO A 333 11.25 -1.06 11.78
C PRO A 333 12.05 -1.15 10.48
N GLY A 334 13.34 -0.84 10.58
CA GLY A 334 14.26 -0.83 9.45
C GLY A 334 14.17 0.39 8.54
N LEU A 335 13.39 1.42 8.88
CA LEU A 335 13.36 2.70 8.14
C LEU A 335 14.56 3.57 8.53
N GLU A 336 15.53 3.66 7.63
CA GLU A 336 16.81 4.34 7.87
C GLU A 336 16.81 5.81 7.46
N VAL A 337 16.07 6.13 6.40
CA VAL A 337 15.87 7.49 5.89
C VAL A 337 14.44 7.59 5.37
N TYR A 338 13.75 8.67 5.72
CA TYR A 338 12.43 8.98 5.20
C TYR A 338 12.27 10.46 4.90
N TRP A 339 12.53 10.81 3.65
CA TRP A 339 12.34 12.15 3.11
C TRP A 339 11.02 12.22 2.37
N LYS A 340 10.00 12.81 3.02
CA LYS A 340 8.71 13.05 2.37
C LYS A 340 8.82 13.98 1.16
N CYS A 341 9.80 14.89 1.20
CA CYS A 341 10.03 15.92 0.20
C CYS A 341 8.81 16.82 0.02
N ASN A 342 8.31 17.40 1.11
CA ASN A 342 7.11 18.24 1.12
C ASN A 342 7.28 19.57 1.87
N GLU A 343 8.52 20.04 2.02
CA GLU A 343 8.87 21.22 2.82
C GLU A 343 8.37 22.54 2.22
N GLY A 344 8.26 22.61 0.88
CA GLY A 344 7.71 23.79 0.17
C GLY A 344 8.65 24.99 0.07
N SER A 345 9.81 24.97 0.73
CA SER A 345 10.84 26.01 0.64
C SER A 345 12.19 25.53 1.16
N GLY A 346 13.27 26.29 0.87
CA GLY A 346 14.58 26.04 1.44
C GLY A 346 15.35 24.87 0.83
N THR A 347 16.42 24.46 1.50
CA THR A 347 17.38 23.46 0.99
C THR A 347 17.54 22.24 1.89
N ILE A 348 16.79 22.16 2.98
CA ILE A 348 16.80 21.01 3.89
C ILE A 348 15.56 20.18 3.61
N ILE A 349 15.75 18.89 3.39
CA ILE A 349 14.70 17.89 3.27
C ILE A 349 14.70 17.10 4.56
N LYS A 350 13.63 17.20 5.34
CA LYS A 350 13.59 16.65 6.69
C LYS A 350 13.52 15.12 6.63
N ASP A 351 14.31 14.46 7.47
CA ASP A 351 14.15 13.04 7.75
C ASP A 351 13.08 12.83 8.83
N TYR A 352 12.04 12.09 8.47
CA TYR A 352 10.95 11.72 9.37
C TYR A 352 11.24 10.41 10.11
N SER A 353 12.25 9.64 9.71
CA SER A 353 12.68 8.46 10.45
C SER A 353 13.19 8.84 11.85
N SER A 354 13.43 7.84 12.70
CA SER A 354 14.03 8.07 14.01
C SER A 354 15.50 8.50 13.98
N HIS A 355 16.12 8.62 12.80
CA HIS A 355 17.58 8.78 12.65
C HIS A 355 18.05 10.21 12.37
N GLN A 356 17.15 11.17 12.11
CA GLN A 356 17.48 12.59 11.89
C GLN A 356 18.51 12.82 10.76
N ARG A 357 18.45 11.99 9.69
CA ARG A 357 19.36 12.07 8.54
C ARG A 357 18.81 13.02 7.48
N ASP A 358 18.64 14.29 7.84
CA ASP A 358 18.10 15.31 6.95
C ASP A 358 18.91 15.40 5.64
N GLY A 359 18.21 15.34 4.52
CA GLY A 359 18.79 15.50 3.20
C GLY A 359 19.09 16.97 2.91
N LYS A 360 20.17 17.24 2.19
CA LYS A 360 20.51 18.59 1.74
C LYS A 360 20.41 18.71 0.24
N LEU A 361 19.56 19.63 -0.22
CA LEU A 361 19.53 20.07 -1.61
C LEU A 361 20.79 20.89 -1.94
N VAL A 362 21.30 20.72 -3.16
CA VAL A 362 22.41 21.55 -3.68
C VAL A 362 22.00 23.02 -3.77
N LYS A 363 20.73 23.29 -4.10
CA LYS A 363 20.13 24.62 -4.19
C LYS A 363 18.62 24.52 -3.96
N GLU A 364 17.97 25.66 -3.71
CA GLU A 364 16.52 25.67 -3.54
C GLU A 364 15.81 25.09 -4.77
N ALA A 365 14.85 24.21 -4.51
CA ALA A 365 14.03 23.60 -5.55
C ALA A 365 12.86 24.52 -5.93
N THR A 366 12.32 24.33 -7.13
CA THR A 366 10.97 24.84 -7.42
C THR A 366 9.96 23.88 -6.79
N TRP A 367 9.00 24.39 -6.03
CA TRP A 367 8.01 23.56 -5.35
C TRP A 367 6.68 23.58 -6.11
N LYS A 368 6.11 22.41 -6.37
CA LYS A 368 4.78 22.24 -6.97
C LYS A 368 3.78 21.88 -5.87
N THR A 369 2.76 22.71 -5.69
CA THR A 369 1.67 22.49 -4.73
C THR A 369 0.52 21.72 -5.37
N GLY A 370 -0.37 21.15 -4.56
CA GLY A 370 -1.60 20.52 -5.04
C GLY A 370 -1.40 19.18 -5.75
N VAL A 371 -0.24 18.52 -5.58
CA VAL A 371 0.01 17.21 -6.18
C VAL A 371 -0.79 16.15 -5.42
N ARG A 372 -1.60 15.39 -6.14
CA ARG A 372 -2.50 14.35 -5.63
C ARG A 372 -1.85 12.96 -5.74
N PHE A 373 -1.95 12.16 -4.70
CA PHE A 373 -1.51 10.75 -4.67
C PHE A 373 -2.61 9.82 -4.14
N PRO A 374 -2.91 8.70 -4.82
CA PRO A 374 -2.46 8.33 -6.17
C PRO A 374 -2.84 9.38 -7.22
N ASP A 375 -2.09 9.43 -8.32
CA ASP A 375 -2.38 10.29 -9.47
C ASP A 375 -3.70 9.84 -10.13
N ASP A 376 -4.75 10.62 -9.95
CA ASP A 376 -6.10 10.42 -10.47
C ASP A 376 -6.33 11.13 -11.81
N GLY A 377 -5.31 11.84 -12.32
CA GLY A 377 -5.37 12.60 -13.56
C GLY A 377 -6.16 13.92 -13.46
N GLU A 378 -6.52 14.34 -12.24
CA GLU A 378 -7.21 15.61 -11.96
C GLU A 378 -6.25 16.77 -11.65
#